data_AF-A0A8J6I3Q4-F1
#
_entry.id   AF-A0A8J6I3Q4-F1
#
_cell.length_a   1.000
_cell.length_b   1.000
_cell.length_c   1.000
_cell.angle_alpha   90.00
_cell.angle_beta   90.00
_cell.angle_gamma   90.00
#
_symmetry.space_group_name_H-M   'P 1'
#
loop_
_entity.id
_entity.type
_entity.pdbx_description
1 polymer ?
#
loop_
_entity_poly.entity_id
_entity_poly.type
_entity_poly.pdbx_seq_one_letter_code
_entity_poly.pdbx_strand_id
1 'polypeptide(L)'
;MAHAGNPGDTSQTGPVGWQNLPPDLQALLAQYLLNGNERALLAQVDHKTQKAIRPVGFADVMRRVFTQEELNDVLAHPGDVTVIHLHGHKNTLFTLPAKLPQGVRIHARDSARIKASYDAEIYAYDKAKVEASHDAKVHAYDKVKVNAGGTTHVDAHDRASVQATYRAMVNVSGKAKVEACERTKVDASGSSRVKAYGWVCVSATDRATVKANDKVEVIALGNAKVKAYDSVWVLAKDRAKISTHTKEDSTPVSARVDAYDSVVVSATGKSTVHAFEDVTVAASDYSTIEAEGNTRVEAYDSVEVFATDNAKVFTLTDEESPEVHAIVHASGKTQVRATGHTTVNASGEAEIKAYDHTTVKATGKALVKAYGNVNVDASGSTTVLTLTDEHSPRVAATVNASEQAQIHATGETTVKFTDKARGEDSYQVPTRSSCPTLVISSDNARVISSNPEDTIFTRKSQSLPDSLRATAQRRNLGEIVKKRAETTRLCPFSNKTL
;
A
#
# COMPACT_ATOMS: atom_id res chain seq x y z
N MET A 1 52.62 60.43 55.69
CA MET A 1 52.50 58.97 55.79
C MET A 1 51.60 58.66 56.97
N ALA A 2 50.31 58.42 56.73
CA ALA A 2 49.32 58.26 57.80
C ALA A 2 48.53 56.97 57.60
N HIS A 3 48.54 56.19 58.67
CA HIS A 3 47.73 55.05 59.12
C HIS A 3 46.63 54.46 58.22
N ALA A 4 46.70 53.12 58.14
CA ALA A 4 45.67 52.21 57.64
C ALA A 4 44.41 52.24 58.51
N GLY A 5 43.26 52.35 57.85
CA GLY A 5 41.91 52.22 58.41
C GLY A 5 41.31 50.83 58.16
N ASN A 6 40.37 50.49 59.05
CA ASN A 6 39.66 49.23 59.25
C ASN A 6 38.98 48.58 58.02
N PRO A 7 38.70 47.26 58.07
CA PRO A 7 37.90 46.56 57.09
C PRO A 7 36.41 46.70 57.44
N GLY A 8 35.68 47.34 56.54
CA GLY A 8 34.23 47.40 56.59
C GLY A 8 33.72 47.66 55.18
N ASP A 9 32.86 46.75 54.73
CA ASP A 9 31.93 46.93 53.62
C ASP A 9 32.43 46.58 52.20
N THR A 10 32.05 45.38 51.72
CA THR A 10 31.63 45.20 50.32
C THR A 10 30.64 44.03 50.20
N SER A 11 29.38 44.40 50.00
CA SER A 11 28.49 43.93 48.95
C SER A 11 28.11 42.44 48.88
N GLN A 12 26.85 42.21 49.24
CA GLN A 12 25.88 41.39 48.49
C GLN A 12 26.31 41.07 47.05
N THR A 13 26.67 39.82 46.78
CA THR A 13 26.55 39.23 45.45
C THR A 13 25.47 38.17 45.56
N GLY A 14 24.29 38.44 45.00
CA GLY A 14 23.26 37.40 44.83
C GLY A 14 23.79 36.23 43.99
N PRO A 15 23.15 35.05 44.04
CA PRO A 15 23.62 33.88 43.31
C PRO A 15 23.72 34.19 41.82
N VAL A 16 24.87 33.87 41.22
CA VAL A 16 25.12 34.07 39.79
C VAL A 16 24.22 33.11 39.03
N GLY A 17 23.13 33.63 38.46
CA GLY A 17 22.22 32.84 37.64
C GLY A 17 22.98 32.17 36.48
N TRP A 18 22.62 30.93 36.18
CA TRP A 18 23.20 30.05 35.14
C TRP A 18 23.42 30.73 33.77
N GLN A 19 22.62 31.74 33.44
CA GLN A 19 22.74 32.54 32.21
C GLN A 19 24.05 33.35 32.12
N ASN A 20 24.73 33.58 33.25
CA ASN A 20 25.94 34.39 33.34
C ASN A 20 27.24 33.55 33.35
N LEU A 21 27.15 32.23 33.18
CA LEU A 21 28.33 31.36 33.05
C LEU A 21 28.99 31.50 31.66
N PRO A 22 30.32 31.40 31.56
CA PRO A 22 31.02 31.30 30.28
C PRO A 22 30.49 30.14 29.39
N PRO A 23 30.48 30.28 28.05
CA PRO A 23 29.90 29.27 27.13
C PRO A 23 30.43 27.85 27.32
N ASP A 24 31.73 27.70 27.59
CA ASP A 24 32.37 26.39 27.76
C ASP A 24 31.86 25.68 29.04
N LEU A 25 31.56 26.45 30.09
CA LEU A 25 30.96 25.94 31.32
C LEU A 25 29.47 25.65 31.16
N GLN A 26 28.75 26.42 30.35
CA GLN A 26 27.37 26.11 29.99
C GLN A 26 27.27 24.80 29.20
N ALA A 27 28.21 24.53 28.30
CA ALA A 27 28.26 23.28 27.54
C ALA A 27 28.58 22.06 28.42
N LEU A 28 29.52 22.21 29.36
CA LEU A 28 29.89 21.16 30.30
C LEU A 28 28.76 20.87 31.31
N LEU A 29 28.07 21.92 31.77
CA LEU A 29 26.85 21.81 32.57
C LEU A 29 25.72 21.15 31.77
N ALA A 30 25.53 21.46 30.48
CA ALA A 30 24.54 20.80 29.64
C ALA A 30 24.82 19.29 29.47
N GLN A 31 26.08 18.89 29.28
CA GLN A 31 26.47 17.47 29.32
C GLN A 31 26.20 16.83 30.69
N TYR A 32 26.41 17.56 31.78
CA TYR A 32 26.07 17.10 33.13
C TYR A 32 24.56 16.89 33.33
N LEU A 33 23.74 17.85 32.90
CA LEU A 33 22.27 17.78 32.95
C LEU A 33 21.73 16.56 32.19
N LEU A 34 22.40 16.15 31.11
CA LEU A 34 22.07 14.96 30.32
C LEU A 34 22.60 13.66 30.97
N ASN A 35 23.82 13.65 31.48
CA ASN A 35 24.49 12.40 31.88
C ASN A 35 24.37 12.06 33.37
N GLY A 36 24.11 13.05 34.25
CA GLY A 36 23.92 12.85 35.70
C GLY A 36 25.15 12.32 36.46
N ASN A 37 26.32 12.23 35.81
CA ASN A 37 27.55 11.67 36.37
C ASN A 37 28.57 12.77 36.69
N GLU A 38 28.46 13.34 37.88
CA GLU A 38 29.28 14.45 38.39
C GLU A 38 30.79 14.09 38.40
N ARG A 39 31.13 12.86 38.80
CA ARG A 39 32.52 12.42 38.91
C ARG A 39 33.22 12.31 37.56
N ALA A 40 32.53 11.85 36.52
CA ALA A 40 33.12 11.69 35.20
C ALA A 40 33.37 13.03 34.51
N LEU A 41 32.54 14.04 34.78
CA LEU A 41 32.67 15.38 34.22
C LEU A 41 33.67 16.24 34.98
N LEU A 42 33.67 16.19 36.32
CA LEU A 42 34.69 16.89 37.12
C LEU A 42 36.10 16.40 36.78
N ALA A 43 36.27 15.10 36.47
CA ALA A 43 37.55 14.54 36.03
C ALA A 43 38.07 15.10 34.69
N GLN A 44 37.24 15.77 33.89
CA GLN A 44 37.60 16.34 32.58
C GLN A 44 37.97 17.82 32.65
N VAL A 45 37.84 18.48 33.81
CA VAL A 45 38.08 19.93 33.98
C VAL A 45 39.14 20.19 35.05
N ASP A 46 39.95 21.23 34.84
CA ASP A 46 41.04 21.56 35.75
C ASP A 46 40.55 22.00 37.15
N HIS A 47 41.43 21.90 38.15
CA HIS A 47 41.11 22.19 39.55
C HIS A 47 40.65 23.64 39.79
N LYS A 48 41.09 24.59 38.96
CA LYS A 48 40.72 26.01 39.06
C LYS A 48 39.27 26.23 38.61
N THR A 49 38.88 25.55 37.54
CA THR A 49 37.55 25.54 36.97
C THR A 49 36.57 24.80 37.89
N GLN A 50 36.96 23.63 38.43
CA GLN A 50 36.17 22.94 39.47
C GLN A 50 35.87 23.84 40.68
N LYS A 51 36.84 24.66 41.11
CA LYS A 51 36.68 25.60 42.23
C LYS A 51 35.81 26.81 41.88
N ALA A 52 35.78 27.22 40.62
CA ALA A 52 34.97 28.33 40.12
C ALA A 52 33.49 27.97 39.94
N ILE A 53 33.16 26.70 39.69
CA ILE A 53 31.75 26.26 39.54
C ILE A 53 31.15 25.79 40.88
N ARG A 54 31.97 25.49 41.90
CA ARG A 54 31.52 25.15 43.26
C ARG A 54 30.54 26.15 43.95
N PRO A 55 30.61 27.48 43.73
CA PRO A 55 29.68 28.45 44.35
C PRO A 55 28.32 28.54 43.66
N VAL A 56 28.21 28.10 42.40
CA VAL A 56 26.93 27.90 41.71
C VAL A 56 26.57 26.45 41.98
N GLY A 57 26.04 26.14 43.16
CA GLY A 57 25.92 24.76 43.61
C GLY A 57 25.18 23.91 42.59
N PHE A 58 25.88 22.93 42.02
CA PHE A 58 25.25 21.95 41.13
C PHE A 58 24.10 21.21 41.83
N ALA A 59 24.16 21.11 43.16
CA ALA A 59 23.09 20.59 44.02
C ALA A 59 21.95 21.59 44.28
N ASP A 60 22.19 22.88 44.09
CA ASP A 60 21.20 23.96 44.25
C ASP A 60 20.28 24.01 43.03
N VAL A 61 20.81 23.69 41.84
CA VAL A 61 20.05 23.61 40.58
C VAL A 61 19.46 22.22 40.36
N MET A 62 20.03 21.17 40.96
CA MET A 62 19.63 19.78 40.75
C MET A 62 19.57 18.93 42.01
N ARG A 63 18.45 18.20 42.18
CA ARG A 63 18.23 17.36 43.36
C ARG A 63 18.00 15.91 42.99
N ARG A 64 18.77 14.99 43.58
CA ARG A 64 18.50 13.55 43.52
C ARG A 64 17.51 13.17 44.61
N VAL A 65 16.53 12.37 44.24
CA VAL A 65 15.40 11.99 45.09
C VAL A 65 15.15 10.50 44.93
N PHE A 66 15.04 9.80 46.05
CA PHE A 66 14.93 8.35 46.13
C PHE A 66 13.59 7.90 46.76
N THR A 67 12.88 8.80 47.44
CA THR A 67 11.59 8.51 48.10
C THR A 67 10.54 9.57 47.78
N GLN A 68 9.24 9.24 47.94
CA GLN A 68 8.16 10.21 47.75
C GLN A 68 8.21 11.35 48.79
N GLU A 69 8.67 11.08 50.01
CA GLU A 69 8.83 12.11 51.05
C GLU A 69 9.87 13.14 50.64
N GLU A 70 11.05 12.69 50.18
CA GLU A 70 12.08 13.57 49.63
C GLU A 70 11.56 14.39 48.44
N LEU A 71 10.73 13.78 47.58
CA LEU A 71 10.09 14.50 46.47
C LEU A 71 9.16 15.61 46.96
N ASN A 72 8.31 15.30 47.93
CA ASN A 72 7.36 16.26 48.49
C ASN A 72 8.08 17.44 49.15
N ASP A 73 9.15 17.16 49.90
CA ASP A 73 9.93 18.20 50.57
C ASP A 73 10.58 19.16 49.57
N VAL A 74 11.16 18.62 48.50
CA VAL A 74 11.80 19.40 47.44
C VAL A 74 10.77 20.22 46.66
N LEU A 75 9.58 19.67 46.40
CA LEU A 75 8.52 20.39 45.69
C LEU A 75 7.84 21.47 46.55
N ALA A 76 7.79 21.29 47.87
CA ALA A 76 7.27 22.29 48.81
C ALA A 76 8.25 23.47 48.98
N HIS A 77 9.56 23.20 48.88
CA HIS A 77 10.61 24.21 49.03
C HIS A 77 11.63 24.11 47.88
N PRO A 78 11.23 24.47 46.65
CA PRO A 78 12.05 24.24 45.46
C PRO A 78 13.34 25.06 45.43
N GLY A 79 13.38 26.23 46.09
CA GLY A 79 14.56 27.11 46.07
C GLY A 79 15.00 27.42 44.63
N ASP A 80 16.27 27.17 44.32
CA ASP A 80 16.86 27.32 42.98
C ASP A 80 16.83 26.01 42.15
N VAL A 81 16.16 24.96 42.63
CA VAL A 81 16.13 23.64 41.96
C VAL A 81 15.34 23.75 40.67
N THR A 82 15.99 23.46 39.55
CA THR A 82 15.38 23.44 38.22
C THR A 82 15.19 22.02 37.68
N VAL A 83 15.91 21.02 38.21
CA VAL A 83 15.78 19.63 37.76
C VAL A 83 15.80 18.65 38.93
N ILE A 84 14.83 17.75 38.98
CA ILE A 84 14.73 16.69 39.99
C ILE A 84 15.01 15.34 39.33
N HIS A 85 16.06 14.66 39.80
CA HIS A 85 16.43 13.31 39.39
C HIS A 85 15.78 12.27 40.30
N LEU A 86 14.73 11.62 39.81
CA LEU A 86 14.07 10.51 40.48
C LEU A 86 14.83 9.21 40.20
N HIS A 87 15.46 8.69 41.24
CA HIS A 87 16.15 7.41 41.23
C HIS A 87 15.35 6.39 42.02
N GLY A 88 14.71 5.46 41.31
CA GLY A 88 13.93 4.41 41.94
C GLY A 88 14.69 3.10 42.03
N HIS A 89 14.76 2.54 43.24
CA HIS A 89 14.93 1.10 43.41
C HIS A 89 13.61 0.37 43.10
N LYS A 90 13.63 -0.96 42.97
CA LYS A 90 12.42 -1.74 42.66
C LYS A 90 11.30 -1.39 43.66
N ASN A 91 10.14 -0.96 43.14
CA ASN A 91 8.89 -0.62 43.82
C ASN A 91 8.67 0.82 44.32
N THR A 92 9.61 1.75 44.21
CA THR A 92 9.31 3.16 44.54
C THR A 92 8.43 3.79 43.45
N LEU A 93 7.24 4.29 43.84
CA LEU A 93 6.34 5.07 43.00
C LEU A 93 6.38 6.53 43.42
N PHE A 94 6.74 7.41 42.48
CA PHE A 94 6.66 8.85 42.61
C PHE A 94 5.37 9.35 41.99
N THR A 95 4.58 10.12 42.74
CA THR A 95 3.39 10.81 42.23
C THR A 95 3.71 12.29 42.16
N LEU A 96 3.66 12.85 40.95
CA LEU A 96 3.83 14.28 40.73
C LEU A 96 2.52 15.02 41.07
N PRO A 97 2.60 16.23 41.65
CA PRO A 97 1.43 17.08 41.82
C PRO A 97 0.90 17.54 40.47
N ALA A 98 -0.35 17.98 40.44
CA ALA A 98 -1.01 18.47 39.22
C ALA A 98 -0.32 19.71 38.61
N LYS A 99 0.35 20.50 39.44
CA LYS A 99 1.13 21.65 38.99
C LYS A 99 2.52 21.55 39.60
N LEU A 100 3.53 21.41 38.74
CA LEU A 100 4.91 21.52 39.17
C LEU A 100 5.27 23.01 39.35
N PRO A 101 6.22 23.33 40.24
CA PRO A 101 6.79 24.67 40.32
C PRO A 101 7.36 25.10 38.96
N GLN A 102 7.27 26.39 38.65
CA GLN A 102 7.71 26.92 37.36
C GLN A 102 9.21 26.64 37.15
N GLY A 103 9.55 26.09 35.99
CA GLY A 103 10.94 25.80 35.62
C GLY A 103 11.49 24.48 36.15
N VAL A 104 10.72 23.71 36.95
CA VAL A 104 11.14 22.37 37.42
C VAL A 104 10.90 21.32 36.34
N ARG A 105 11.95 20.58 35.98
CA ARG A 105 11.88 19.40 35.11
C ARG A 105 12.11 18.13 35.92
N ILE A 106 11.40 17.06 35.55
CA ILE A 106 11.55 15.75 36.19
C ILE A 106 12.36 14.83 35.30
N HIS A 107 13.46 14.30 35.80
CA HIS A 107 14.22 13.25 35.14
C HIS A 107 14.05 11.95 35.91
N ALA A 108 13.55 10.91 35.24
CA ALA A 108 13.37 9.59 35.81
C ALA A 108 14.45 8.63 35.30
N ARG A 109 15.15 7.97 36.22
CA ARG A 109 16.25 7.05 35.88
C ARG A 109 16.08 5.69 36.54
N ASP A 110 16.96 4.76 36.16
CA ASP A 110 17.03 3.42 36.72
C ASP A 110 15.69 2.67 36.60
N SER A 111 15.07 2.30 37.74
CA SER A 111 13.77 1.62 37.80
C SER A 111 12.68 2.48 38.44
N ALA A 112 12.83 3.81 38.40
CA ALA A 112 11.83 4.74 38.90
C ALA A 112 10.46 4.51 38.27
N ARG A 113 9.41 4.58 39.09
CA ARG A 113 8.01 4.57 38.63
C ARG A 113 7.40 5.92 38.91
N ILE A 114 6.74 6.52 37.93
CA ILE A 114 6.23 7.89 38.00
C ILE A 114 4.76 7.87 37.60
N LYS A 115 3.92 8.55 38.36
CA LYS A 115 2.56 8.93 38.00
C LYS A 115 2.50 10.44 37.80
N ALA A 116 2.11 10.86 36.61
CA ALA A 116 2.11 12.25 36.19
C ALA A 116 0.80 12.61 35.48
N SER A 117 0.35 13.85 35.68
CA SER A 117 -0.81 14.41 35.01
C SER A 117 -0.63 15.90 34.75
N TYR A 118 -1.47 16.49 33.90
CA TYR A 118 -1.50 17.93 33.61
C TYR A 118 -0.18 18.42 33.01
N ASP A 119 0.29 19.60 33.37
CA ASP A 119 1.47 20.24 32.75
C ASP A 119 2.82 19.59 33.14
N ALA A 120 2.83 18.35 33.61
CA ALA A 120 4.04 17.64 34.00
C ALA A 120 4.89 17.28 32.77
N GLU A 121 6.18 17.64 32.80
CA GLU A 121 7.17 17.26 31.79
C GLU A 121 8.22 16.31 32.39
N ILE A 122 8.32 15.11 31.81
CA ILE A 122 9.15 14.01 32.32
C ILE A 122 10.14 13.55 31.25
N TYR A 123 11.42 13.50 31.63
CA TYR A 123 12.50 12.90 30.84
C TYR A 123 12.88 11.56 31.47
N ALA A 124 12.42 10.46 30.89
CA ALA A 124 12.61 9.11 31.40
C ALA A 124 13.70 8.35 30.63
N TYR A 125 14.53 7.62 31.37
CA TYR A 125 15.67 6.87 30.84
C TYR A 125 15.70 5.43 31.37
N ASP A 126 16.53 4.60 30.75
CA ASP A 126 16.83 3.22 31.15
C ASP A 126 15.59 2.33 31.28
N LYS A 127 15.19 1.96 32.51
CA LYS A 127 14.07 1.05 32.79
C LYS A 127 12.94 1.73 33.55
N ALA A 128 12.89 3.07 33.54
CA ALA A 128 11.85 3.82 34.20
C ALA A 128 10.46 3.47 33.63
N LYS A 129 9.43 3.66 34.46
CA LYS A 129 8.03 3.44 34.09
C LYS A 129 7.22 4.70 34.37
N VAL A 130 6.47 5.18 33.40
CA VAL A 130 5.68 6.42 33.51
C VAL A 130 4.21 6.11 33.22
N GLU A 131 3.34 6.48 34.15
CA GLU A 131 1.88 6.56 33.95
C GLU A 131 1.54 8.04 33.78
N ALA A 132 1.16 8.44 32.57
CA ALA A 132 0.91 9.82 32.18
C ALA A 132 -0.53 10.02 31.69
N SER A 133 -1.16 11.12 32.09
CA SER A 133 -2.53 11.46 31.66
C SER A 133 -2.73 12.98 31.54
N HIS A 134 -3.82 13.41 30.90
CA HIS A 134 -4.28 14.81 30.87
C HIS A 134 -3.16 15.82 30.52
N ASP A 135 -2.77 15.99 29.26
CA ASP A 135 -1.75 16.97 28.81
C ASP A 135 -0.28 16.78 29.27
N ALA A 136 0.03 15.73 30.03
CA ALA A 136 1.41 15.43 30.40
C ALA A 136 2.32 15.20 29.18
N LYS A 137 3.61 15.54 29.33
CA LYS A 137 4.65 15.36 28.30
C LYS A 137 5.71 14.38 28.78
N VAL A 138 6.00 13.35 27.99
CA VAL A 138 6.97 12.32 28.35
C VAL A 138 7.98 12.13 27.22
N HIS A 139 9.26 12.37 27.53
CA HIS A 139 10.40 12.02 26.68
C HIS A 139 10.99 10.70 27.17
N ALA A 140 10.85 9.62 26.40
CA ALA A 140 11.18 8.25 26.81
C ALA A 140 12.34 7.67 25.98
N TYR A 141 13.43 7.29 26.66
CA TYR A 141 14.66 6.78 26.04
C TYR A 141 15.01 5.35 26.50
N ASP A 142 15.83 4.63 25.73
CA ASP A 142 16.22 3.22 25.94
C ASP A 142 15.04 2.27 26.21
N LYS A 143 14.85 1.71 27.42
CA LYS A 143 13.83 0.66 27.70
C LYS A 143 12.67 1.15 28.57
N VAL A 144 12.41 2.45 28.54
CA VAL A 144 11.31 3.06 29.28
C VAL A 144 9.96 2.47 28.86
N LYS A 145 9.06 2.32 29.83
CA LYS A 145 7.67 1.94 29.58
C LYS A 145 6.74 3.09 29.93
N VAL A 146 5.90 3.49 28.99
CA VAL A 146 4.93 4.58 29.18
C VAL A 146 3.52 4.06 28.99
N ASN A 147 2.65 4.31 29.97
CA ASN A 147 1.20 4.19 29.83
C ASN A 147 0.64 5.61 29.70
N ALA A 148 0.17 5.98 28.52
CA ALA A 148 -0.30 7.31 28.17
C ALA A 148 -1.80 7.32 27.90
N GLY A 149 -2.54 8.17 28.61
CA GLY A 149 -3.97 8.40 28.40
C GLY A 149 -4.33 9.88 28.28
N GLY A 150 -5.61 10.19 28.07
CA GLY A 150 -6.07 11.56 27.88
C GLY A 150 -5.43 12.20 26.65
N THR A 151 -4.89 13.41 26.80
CA THR A 151 -4.23 14.23 25.78
C THR A 151 -2.70 14.25 25.95
N THR A 152 -2.13 13.20 26.55
CA THR A 152 -0.69 13.09 26.81
C THR A 152 0.11 13.09 25.50
N HIS A 153 1.27 13.77 25.51
CA HIS A 153 2.25 13.73 24.43
C HIS A 153 3.45 12.87 24.83
N VAL A 154 3.87 11.95 23.97
CA VAL A 154 4.99 11.05 24.23
C VAL A 154 5.96 11.07 23.06
N ASP A 155 7.22 11.43 23.31
CA ASP A 155 8.33 11.26 22.39
C ASP A 155 9.12 10.02 22.83
N ALA A 156 9.07 8.92 22.06
CA ALA A 156 9.67 7.64 22.43
C ALA A 156 10.75 7.20 21.44
N HIS A 157 11.93 6.90 21.98
CA HIS A 157 13.14 6.59 21.21
C HIS A 157 13.71 5.20 21.57
N ASP A 158 14.65 4.73 20.75
CA ASP A 158 15.41 3.49 20.96
C ASP A 158 14.57 2.23 21.17
N ARG A 159 14.41 1.73 22.40
CA ARG A 159 13.65 0.50 22.70
C ARG A 159 12.45 0.79 23.61
N ALA A 160 12.02 2.04 23.67
CA ALA A 160 10.93 2.47 24.52
C ALA A 160 9.63 1.79 24.09
N SER A 161 8.73 1.59 25.04
CA SER A 161 7.44 0.93 24.83
C SER A 161 6.31 1.80 25.35
N VAL A 162 5.36 2.13 24.48
CA VAL A 162 4.23 3.02 24.81
C VAL A 162 2.92 2.24 24.64
N GLN A 163 2.07 2.27 25.66
CA GLN A 163 0.64 1.96 25.56
C GLN A 163 -0.12 3.29 25.55
N ALA A 164 -0.82 3.59 24.46
CA ALA A 164 -1.47 4.88 24.24
C ALA A 164 -2.96 4.71 23.96
N THR A 165 -3.78 5.50 24.64
CA THR A 165 -5.25 5.48 24.52
C THR A 165 -5.86 6.89 24.56
N TYR A 166 -7.17 7.00 24.35
CA TYR A 166 -7.94 8.24 24.25
C TYR A 166 -7.48 9.16 23.13
N ARG A 167 -6.83 10.28 23.45
CA ARG A 167 -6.37 11.31 22.50
C ARG A 167 -4.86 11.54 22.63
N ALA A 168 -4.12 10.52 23.06
CA ALA A 168 -2.68 10.61 23.20
C ALA A 168 -2.03 10.87 21.82
N MET A 169 -0.94 11.63 21.83
CA MET A 169 -0.08 11.86 20.67
C MET A 169 1.27 11.22 20.93
N VAL A 170 1.75 10.39 20.02
CA VAL A 170 2.98 9.62 20.21
C VAL A 170 3.90 9.77 18.99
N ASN A 171 5.07 10.38 19.18
CA ASN A 171 6.14 10.37 18.20
C ASN A 171 7.10 9.23 18.54
N VAL A 172 7.35 8.32 17.60
CA VAL A 172 8.24 7.17 17.82
C VAL A 172 9.32 7.03 16.75
N SER A 173 10.54 6.73 17.20
CA SER A 173 11.67 6.45 16.32
C SER A 173 12.56 5.31 16.85
N GLY A 174 13.60 4.97 16.09
CA GLY A 174 14.51 3.88 16.47
C GLY A 174 13.82 2.50 16.38
N LYS A 175 13.89 1.70 17.45
CA LYS A 175 13.24 0.38 17.58
C LYS A 175 12.06 0.45 18.58
N ALA A 176 11.54 1.63 18.87
CA ALA A 176 10.47 1.83 19.83
C ALA A 176 9.19 1.12 19.39
N LYS A 177 8.35 0.77 20.37
CA LYS A 177 7.12 0.02 20.17
C LYS A 177 5.92 0.78 20.72
N VAL A 178 4.84 0.81 19.96
CA VAL A 178 3.57 1.43 20.37
C VAL A 178 2.45 0.42 20.24
N GLU A 179 1.61 0.35 21.25
CA GLU A 179 0.27 -0.20 21.19
C GLU A 179 -0.72 0.94 21.40
N ALA A 180 -1.47 1.27 20.35
CA ALA A 180 -2.37 2.41 20.30
C ALA A 180 -3.81 1.95 20.11
N CYS A 181 -4.73 2.56 20.85
CA CYS A 181 -6.16 2.37 20.67
C CYS A 181 -6.95 3.68 20.75
N GLU A 182 -8.26 3.58 20.50
CA GLU A 182 -9.19 4.71 20.53
C GLU A 182 -8.79 5.83 19.56
N ARG A 183 -8.75 7.11 19.94
CA ARG A 183 -8.48 8.26 19.06
C ARG A 183 -7.02 8.74 19.13
N THR A 184 -6.10 7.81 19.33
CA THR A 184 -4.66 8.08 19.43
C THR A 184 -4.09 8.49 18.07
N LYS A 185 -3.10 9.39 18.07
CA LYS A 185 -2.30 9.72 16.89
C LYS A 185 -0.85 9.24 17.09
N VAL A 186 -0.29 8.58 16.08
CA VAL A 186 1.07 8.05 16.13
C VAL A 186 1.87 8.47 14.90
N ASP A 187 2.98 9.17 15.11
CA ASP A 187 3.97 9.46 14.06
C ASP A 187 5.17 8.53 14.25
N ALA A 188 5.36 7.59 13.33
CA ALA A 188 6.31 6.50 13.42
C ALA A 188 7.38 6.58 12.32
N SER A 189 8.65 6.59 12.72
CA SER A 189 9.81 6.67 11.83
C SER A 189 10.87 5.61 12.15
N GLY A 190 11.93 5.54 11.34
CA GLY A 190 13.04 4.62 11.58
C GLY A 190 12.62 3.15 11.47
N SER A 191 12.92 2.33 12.48
CA SER A 191 12.55 0.90 12.55
C SER A 191 11.50 0.62 13.64
N SER A 192 10.67 1.63 13.93
CA SER A 192 9.64 1.56 14.97
C SER A 192 8.52 0.60 14.60
N ARG A 193 7.76 0.17 15.62
CA ARG A 193 6.70 -0.84 15.45
C ARG A 193 5.42 -0.38 16.13
N VAL A 194 4.34 -0.27 15.38
CA VAL A 194 3.03 0.17 15.87
C VAL A 194 2.02 -0.96 15.72
N LYS A 195 1.29 -1.25 16.80
CA LYS A 195 0.01 -1.98 16.75
C LYS A 195 -1.10 -0.97 17.01
N ALA A 196 -2.05 -0.87 16.09
CA ALA A 196 -3.14 0.09 16.16
C ALA A 196 -4.49 -0.64 16.07
N TYR A 197 -5.44 -0.21 16.89
CA TYR A 197 -6.77 -0.80 17.02
C TYR A 197 -7.84 0.29 17.16
N GLY A 198 -8.97 0.15 16.47
CA GLY A 198 -10.04 1.14 16.53
C GLY A 198 -9.66 2.43 15.80
N TRP A 199 -10.03 3.60 16.33
CA TRP A 199 -10.01 4.90 15.64
C TRP A 199 -8.65 5.64 15.63
N VAL A 200 -7.56 4.91 15.36
CA VAL A 200 -6.20 5.43 15.45
C VAL A 200 -5.76 5.99 14.10
N CYS A 201 -5.04 7.11 14.11
CA CYS A 201 -4.34 7.63 12.93
C CYS A 201 -2.83 7.37 13.06
N VAL A 202 -2.21 6.74 12.07
CA VAL A 202 -0.77 6.45 12.06
C VAL A 202 -0.11 7.05 10.81
N SER A 203 0.90 7.88 11.00
CA SER A 203 1.84 8.28 9.94
C SER A 203 3.11 7.42 10.06
N ALA A 204 3.43 6.64 9.05
CA ALA A 204 4.55 5.70 9.06
C ALA A 204 5.54 6.02 7.93
N THR A 205 6.79 6.28 8.29
CA THR A 205 7.87 6.62 7.35
C THR A 205 9.07 5.66 7.49
N ASP A 206 10.03 5.78 6.57
CA ASP A 206 11.26 4.98 6.52
C ASP A 206 11.02 3.46 6.54
N ARG A 207 11.37 2.75 7.61
CA ARG A 207 11.20 1.30 7.77
C ARG A 207 10.22 0.99 8.90
N ALA A 208 9.38 1.95 9.29
CA ALA A 208 8.36 1.74 10.30
C ALA A 208 7.42 0.62 9.89
N THR A 209 6.98 -0.18 10.86
CA THR A 209 6.05 -1.29 10.63
C THR A 209 4.77 -1.08 11.41
N VAL A 210 3.62 -1.19 10.75
CA VAL A 210 2.30 -0.99 11.33
C VAL A 210 1.48 -2.27 11.19
N LYS A 211 0.88 -2.74 12.29
CA LYS A 211 -0.22 -3.71 12.29
C LYS A 211 -1.49 -2.98 12.70
N ALA A 212 -2.41 -2.78 11.78
CA ALA A 212 -3.64 -2.01 11.93
C ALA A 212 -4.85 -2.94 11.85
N ASN A 213 -5.85 -2.77 12.73
CA ASN A 213 -7.09 -3.55 12.73
C ASN A 213 -8.27 -2.63 13.02
N ASP A 214 -9.43 -2.94 12.44
CA ASP A 214 -10.65 -2.13 12.52
C ASP A 214 -10.44 -0.73 11.92
N LYS A 215 -11.02 0.32 12.52
CA LYS A 215 -11.16 1.68 11.96
C LYS A 215 -9.88 2.53 12.01
N VAL A 216 -8.73 1.95 11.67
CA VAL A 216 -7.43 2.64 11.68
C VAL A 216 -7.16 3.28 10.32
N GLU A 217 -6.62 4.48 10.36
CA GLU A 217 -6.12 5.20 9.18
C GLU A 217 -4.59 5.19 9.20
N VAL A 218 -3.96 4.79 8.08
CA VAL A 218 -2.50 4.72 7.96
C VAL A 218 -2.02 5.49 6.73
N ILE A 219 -1.10 6.43 6.94
CA ILE A 219 -0.31 7.04 5.87
C ILE A 219 1.05 6.34 5.87
N ALA A 220 1.41 5.66 4.78
CA ALA A 220 2.64 4.90 4.64
C ALA A 220 3.54 5.47 3.55
N LEU A 221 4.71 6.00 3.92
CA LEU A 221 5.66 6.65 3.03
C LEU A 221 7.02 5.95 3.05
N GLY A 222 7.87 6.19 2.04
CA GLY A 222 9.20 5.61 1.96
C GLY A 222 9.17 4.08 1.85
N ASN A 223 9.81 3.36 2.79
CA ASN A 223 9.85 1.88 2.81
C ASN A 223 8.97 1.28 3.94
N ALA A 224 7.96 2.02 4.38
CA ALA A 224 7.08 1.59 5.47
C ALA A 224 6.38 0.28 5.12
N LYS A 225 6.07 -0.52 6.15
CA LYS A 225 5.37 -1.80 5.98
C LYS A 225 4.08 -1.81 6.79
N VAL A 226 2.95 -2.11 6.13
CA VAL A 226 1.63 -2.12 6.78
C VAL A 226 0.98 -3.48 6.59
N LYS A 227 0.48 -4.04 7.70
CA LYS A 227 -0.50 -5.13 7.70
C LYS A 227 -1.84 -4.57 8.17
N ALA A 228 -2.80 -4.53 7.28
CA ALA A 228 -4.12 -3.96 7.46
C ALA A 228 -5.18 -5.07 7.53
N TYR A 229 -6.04 -5.02 8.54
CA TYR A 229 -7.08 -6.02 8.78
C TYR A 229 -8.44 -5.36 8.95
N ASP A 230 -9.47 -5.94 8.35
CA ASP A 230 -10.85 -5.46 8.48
C ASP A 230 -10.98 -4.00 7.97
N SER A 231 -11.54 -3.05 8.72
CA SER A 231 -11.92 -1.69 8.26
C SER A 231 -10.77 -0.65 8.19
N VAL A 232 -9.58 -1.06 7.73
CA VAL A 232 -8.41 -0.17 7.68
C VAL A 232 -8.34 0.59 6.37
N TRP A 233 -8.10 1.89 6.43
CA TRP A 233 -7.76 2.69 5.24
C TRP A 233 -6.26 3.01 5.23
N VAL A 234 -5.63 2.81 4.07
CA VAL A 234 -4.20 3.04 3.86
C VAL A 234 -3.99 3.95 2.66
N LEU A 235 -3.27 5.06 2.86
CA LEU A 235 -2.67 5.84 1.79
C LEU A 235 -1.18 5.50 1.71
N ALA A 236 -0.74 4.90 0.61
CA ALA A 236 0.63 4.41 0.42
C ALA A 236 1.33 5.10 -0.75
N LYS A 237 2.59 5.52 -0.55
CA LYS A 237 3.43 6.15 -1.58
C LYS A 237 4.87 5.61 -1.57
N ASP A 238 5.65 6.00 -2.59
CA ASP A 238 7.05 5.62 -2.78
C ASP A 238 7.27 4.11 -2.92
N ARG A 239 7.85 3.45 -1.90
CA ARG A 239 8.25 2.03 -1.89
C ARG A 239 7.60 1.27 -0.73
N ALA A 240 6.46 1.77 -0.25
CA ALA A 240 5.75 1.14 0.85
C ALA A 240 5.27 -0.26 0.45
N LYS A 241 5.17 -1.15 1.45
CA LYS A 241 4.70 -2.53 1.26
C LYS A 241 3.48 -2.78 2.11
N ILE A 242 2.36 -3.06 1.46
CA ILE A 242 1.05 -3.19 2.08
C ILE A 242 0.55 -4.63 1.94
N SER A 243 0.02 -5.19 3.02
CA SER A 243 -0.66 -6.47 3.03
C SER A 243 -2.02 -6.28 3.69
N THR A 244 -3.10 -6.58 2.97
CA THR A 244 -4.47 -6.46 3.47
C THR A 244 -5.12 -7.82 3.60
N HIS A 245 -5.91 -7.99 4.66
CA HIS A 245 -6.69 -9.18 4.89
C HIS A 245 -8.05 -8.80 5.48
N THR A 246 -9.12 -9.03 4.71
CA THR A 246 -10.49 -8.77 5.15
C THR A 246 -11.25 -10.09 5.14
N LYS A 247 -11.99 -10.41 6.21
CA LYS A 247 -12.80 -11.63 6.24
C LYS A 247 -13.94 -11.54 5.22
N GLU A 248 -14.30 -12.65 4.60
CA GLU A 248 -15.37 -12.65 3.60
C GLU A 248 -16.74 -12.24 4.17
N ASP A 249 -17.01 -12.58 5.43
CA ASP A 249 -18.29 -12.27 6.09
C ASP A 249 -18.36 -10.86 6.70
N SER A 250 -17.27 -10.08 6.66
CA SER A 250 -17.24 -8.75 7.27
C SER A 250 -17.87 -7.70 6.37
N THR A 251 -19.19 -7.75 6.20
CA THR A 251 -19.94 -6.63 5.61
C THR A 251 -20.31 -5.60 6.70
N PRO A 252 -20.18 -4.27 6.46
CA PRO A 252 -19.63 -3.55 5.29
C PRO A 252 -18.14 -3.17 5.45
N VAL A 253 -17.36 -4.00 6.13
CA VAL A 253 -16.03 -3.67 6.69
C VAL A 253 -14.96 -4.27 5.78
N SER A 254 -14.38 -3.44 4.90
CA SER A 254 -13.25 -3.82 4.05
C SER A 254 -12.02 -2.94 4.24
N ALA A 255 -10.86 -3.53 4.00
CA ALA A 255 -9.61 -2.81 3.95
C ALA A 255 -9.52 -2.09 2.61
N ARG A 256 -9.14 -0.82 2.63
CA ARG A 256 -8.95 -0.01 1.42
C ARG A 256 -7.53 0.53 1.34
N VAL A 257 -6.93 0.46 0.16
CA VAL A 257 -5.60 0.98 -0.12
C VAL A 257 -5.66 1.92 -1.32
N ASP A 258 -5.24 3.17 -1.14
CA ASP A 258 -4.90 4.07 -2.25
C ASP A 258 -3.36 4.09 -2.38
N ALA A 259 -2.83 3.56 -3.48
CA ALA A 259 -1.41 3.29 -3.70
C ALA A 259 -0.85 4.04 -4.91
N TYR A 260 0.33 4.65 -4.75
CA TYR A 260 1.01 5.46 -5.77
C TYR A 260 2.49 5.06 -5.92
N ASP A 261 3.11 5.49 -7.01
CA ASP A 261 4.54 5.30 -7.32
C ASP A 261 4.91 3.81 -7.39
N SER A 262 5.93 3.35 -6.64
CA SER A 262 6.46 1.99 -6.64
C SER A 262 5.96 1.13 -5.47
N VAL A 263 4.71 1.35 -5.03
CA VAL A 263 4.11 0.59 -3.93
C VAL A 263 3.83 -0.85 -4.35
N VAL A 264 3.99 -1.78 -3.40
CA VAL A 264 3.63 -3.19 -3.56
C VAL A 264 2.50 -3.54 -2.60
N VAL A 265 1.40 -4.07 -3.15
CA VAL A 265 0.21 -4.47 -2.40
C VAL A 265 -0.05 -5.96 -2.55
N SER A 266 -0.27 -6.66 -1.44
CA SER A 266 -0.83 -8.01 -1.41
C SER A 266 -2.20 -7.95 -0.74
N ALA A 267 -3.27 -8.23 -1.48
CA ALA A 267 -4.65 -8.07 -1.05
C ALA A 267 -5.39 -9.41 -1.07
N THR A 268 -6.06 -9.74 0.04
CA THR A 268 -6.87 -10.97 0.13
C THR A 268 -8.23 -10.69 0.76
N GLY A 269 -9.17 -11.63 0.57
CA GLY A 269 -10.56 -11.50 1.00
C GLY A 269 -11.29 -10.36 0.29
N LYS A 270 -12.14 -9.61 1.00
CA LYS A 270 -12.90 -8.48 0.44
C LYS A 270 -12.14 -7.16 0.54
N SER A 271 -10.95 -7.07 -0.05
CA SER A 271 -10.12 -5.85 -0.02
C SER A 271 -10.36 -4.98 -1.27
N THR A 272 -10.24 -3.65 -1.14
CA THR A 272 -10.29 -2.72 -2.27
C THR A 272 -8.95 -2.00 -2.44
N VAL A 273 -8.41 -1.97 -3.66
CA VAL A 273 -7.13 -1.32 -3.96
C VAL A 273 -7.30 -0.39 -5.16
N HIS A 274 -6.94 0.89 -4.99
CA HIS A 274 -6.76 1.82 -6.09
C HIS A 274 -5.26 1.99 -6.31
N ALA A 275 -4.78 1.62 -7.48
CA ALA A 275 -3.37 1.55 -7.84
C ALA A 275 -3.06 2.45 -9.03
N PHE A 276 -2.12 3.37 -8.85
CA PHE A 276 -1.75 4.38 -9.83
C PHE A 276 -0.27 4.30 -10.18
N GLU A 277 0.06 4.51 -11.46
CA GLU A 277 1.43 4.58 -11.98
C GLU A 277 2.19 3.24 -11.91
N ASP A 278 3.28 3.12 -11.14
CA ASP A 278 4.19 1.96 -11.17
C ASP A 278 3.90 0.94 -10.04
N VAL A 279 2.62 0.83 -9.64
CA VAL A 279 2.20 -0.04 -8.53
C VAL A 279 2.12 -1.50 -8.96
N THR A 280 2.51 -2.40 -8.06
CA THR A 280 2.33 -3.84 -8.24
C THR A 280 1.35 -4.40 -7.21
N VAL A 281 0.31 -5.10 -7.68
CA VAL A 281 -0.75 -5.68 -6.87
C VAL A 281 -0.80 -7.19 -7.09
N ALA A 282 -0.75 -7.97 -6.01
CA ALA A 282 -1.13 -9.38 -6.01
C ALA A 282 -2.42 -9.52 -5.20
N ALA A 283 -3.51 -9.95 -5.84
CA ALA A 283 -4.84 -9.99 -5.26
C ALA A 283 -5.45 -11.40 -5.34
N SER A 284 -6.17 -11.83 -4.31
CA SER A 284 -6.92 -13.09 -4.29
C SER A 284 -8.32 -12.93 -3.70
N ASP A 285 -9.10 -14.01 -3.75
CA ASP A 285 -10.45 -14.16 -3.20
C ASP A 285 -11.44 -13.16 -3.84
N TYR A 286 -12.03 -12.24 -3.07
CA TYR A 286 -13.09 -11.32 -3.50
C TYR A 286 -12.60 -9.86 -3.54
N SER A 287 -11.33 -9.65 -3.92
CA SER A 287 -10.74 -8.32 -3.94
C SER A 287 -11.20 -7.54 -5.18
N THR A 288 -11.29 -6.22 -5.05
CA THR A 288 -11.60 -5.30 -6.15
C THR A 288 -10.45 -4.34 -6.37
N ILE A 289 -9.92 -4.29 -7.60
CA ILE A 289 -8.73 -3.52 -7.96
C ILE A 289 -9.07 -2.50 -9.04
N GLU A 290 -8.82 -1.22 -8.80
CA GLU A 290 -8.78 -0.18 -9.82
C GLU A 290 -7.31 0.09 -10.16
N ALA A 291 -6.91 -0.16 -11.40
CA ALA A 291 -5.52 -0.10 -11.86
C ALA A 291 -5.37 0.88 -13.03
N GLU A 292 -4.60 1.93 -12.82
CA GLU A 292 -4.34 3.00 -13.78
C GLU A 292 -2.82 3.14 -14.04
N GLY A 293 -2.46 3.68 -15.20
CA GLY A 293 -1.06 3.91 -15.56
C GLY A 293 -0.29 2.63 -15.85
N ASN A 294 0.95 2.51 -15.40
CA ASN A 294 1.84 1.36 -15.64
C ASN A 294 1.68 0.26 -14.57
N THR A 295 0.49 0.13 -13.98
CA THR A 295 0.23 -0.78 -12.87
C THR A 295 0.30 -2.23 -13.33
N ARG A 296 0.86 -3.11 -12.49
CA ARG A 296 0.83 -4.58 -12.69
C ARG A 296 -0.10 -5.22 -11.68
N VAL A 297 -1.06 -5.99 -12.15
CA VAL A 297 -2.00 -6.77 -11.32
C VAL A 297 -1.85 -8.25 -11.61
N GLU A 298 -1.62 -9.03 -10.56
CA GLU A 298 -1.74 -10.49 -10.55
C GLU A 298 -2.97 -10.85 -9.72
N ALA A 299 -4.02 -11.30 -10.41
CA ALA A 299 -5.32 -11.61 -9.84
C ALA A 299 -5.54 -13.12 -9.83
N TYR A 300 -5.83 -13.65 -8.64
CA TYR A 300 -6.11 -15.05 -8.40
C TYR A 300 -7.55 -15.18 -7.90
N ASP A 301 -8.22 -16.28 -8.23
CA ASP A 301 -9.58 -16.57 -7.80
C ASP A 301 -10.64 -15.54 -8.25
N SER A 302 -11.57 -15.13 -7.38
CA SER A 302 -12.76 -14.31 -7.70
C SER A 302 -12.51 -12.80 -7.67
N VAL A 303 -11.37 -12.36 -8.21
CA VAL A 303 -10.96 -10.95 -8.20
C VAL A 303 -11.59 -10.17 -9.36
N GLU A 304 -12.05 -8.95 -9.06
CA GLU A 304 -12.52 -8.00 -10.06
C GLU A 304 -11.49 -6.89 -10.28
N VAL A 305 -11.10 -6.66 -11.54
CA VAL A 305 -10.09 -5.68 -11.93
C VAL A 305 -10.65 -4.69 -12.94
N PHE A 306 -10.57 -3.40 -12.64
CA PHE A 306 -10.81 -2.30 -13.57
C PHE A 306 -9.46 -1.73 -14.01
N ALA A 307 -9.05 -2.02 -15.25
CA ALA A 307 -7.76 -1.64 -15.79
C ALA A 307 -7.89 -0.59 -16.91
N THR A 308 -7.09 0.46 -16.83
CA THR A 308 -7.03 1.55 -17.81
C THR A 308 -5.59 1.85 -18.23
N ASP A 309 -5.44 2.67 -19.28
CA ASP A 309 -4.16 3.12 -19.83
C ASP A 309 -3.17 1.99 -20.16
N ASN A 310 -2.03 1.90 -19.47
CA ASN A 310 -0.98 0.92 -19.77
C ASN A 310 -0.95 -0.25 -18.77
N ALA A 311 -2.03 -0.43 -18.00
CA ALA A 311 -2.05 -1.42 -16.94
C ALA A 311 -1.93 -2.85 -17.51
N LYS A 312 -1.22 -3.70 -16.77
CA LYS A 312 -0.96 -5.10 -17.12
C LYS A 312 -1.63 -6.01 -16.12
N VAL A 313 -2.57 -6.83 -16.59
CA VAL A 313 -3.35 -7.74 -15.74
C VAL A 313 -3.05 -9.18 -16.13
N PHE A 314 -2.72 -9.99 -15.14
CA PHE A 314 -2.60 -11.44 -15.25
C PHE A 314 -3.65 -12.07 -14.36
N THR A 315 -4.58 -12.85 -14.93
CA THR A 315 -5.54 -13.63 -14.16
C THR A 315 -5.20 -15.12 -14.24
N LEU A 316 -5.38 -15.80 -13.11
CA LEU A 316 -5.28 -17.24 -13.01
C LEU A 316 -6.37 -17.75 -12.05
N THR A 317 -7.35 -18.44 -12.60
CA THR A 317 -8.39 -19.12 -11.82
C THR A 317 -8.29 -20.63 -11.98
N ASP A 318 -8.71 -21.36 -10.95
CA ASP A 318 -8.77 -22.81 -10.99
C ASP A 318 -9.90 -23.28 -11.94
N GLU A 319 -9.55 -24.13 -12.90
CA GLU A 319 -10.50 -24.65 -13.89
C GLU A 319 -11.53 -25.61 -13.27
N GLU A 320 -11.17 -26.28 -12.16
CA GLU A 320 -12.02 -27.28 -11.52
C GLU A 320 -13.13 -26.66 -10.65
N SER A 321 -13.03 -25.35 -10.38
CA SER A 321 -13.87 -24.63 -9.42
C SER A 321 -14.73 -23.58 -10.14
N PRO A 322 -15.90 -23.92 -10.71
CA PRO A 322 -16.73 -22.98 -11.48
C PRO A 322 -17.35 -21.86 -10.64
N GLU A 323 -17.32 -21.97 -9.31
CA GLU A 323 -17.74 -20.90 -8.40
C GLU A 323 -16.72 -19.76 -8.31
N VAL A 324 -15.47 -20.03 -8.71
CA VAL A 324 -14.37 -19.07 -8.72
C VAL A 324 -14.30 -18.42 -10.10
N HIS A 325 -14.49 -17.10 -10.15
CA HIS A 325 -14.61 -16.40 -11.41
C HIS A 325 -13.99 -15.00 -11.36
N ALA A 326 -12.92 -14.79 -12.12
CA ALA A 326 -12.28 -13.49 -12.24
C ALA A 326 -13.00 -12.61 -13.28
N ILE A 327 -13.06 -11.31 -13.04
CA ILE A 327 -13.63 -10.34 -13.98
C ILE A 327 -12.60 -9.23 -14.24
N VAL A 328 -12.32 -8.95 -15.51
CA VAL A 328 -11.43 -7.87 -15.92
C VAL A 328 -12.17 -6.93 -16.87
N HIS A 329 -12.25 -5.66 -16.49
CA HIS A 329 -12.70 -4.57 -17.37
C HIS A 329 -11.47 -3.82 -17.86
N ALA A 330 -11.15 -3.98 -19.15
CA ALA A 330 -9.94 -3.46 -19.78
C ALA A 330 -10.27 -2.37 -20.80
N SER A 331 -9.62 -1.22 -20.67
CA SER A 331 -9.74 -0.09 -21.61
C SER A 331 -8.37 0.53 -21.90
N GLY A 332 -8.28 1.49 -22.83
CA GLY A 332 -7.00 2.12 -23.17
C GLY A 332 -6.05 1.15 -23.89
N LYS A 333 -4.76 1.16 -23.54
CA LYS A 333 -3.70 0.29 -24.07
C LYS A 333 -3.35 -0.85 -23.13
N THR A 334 -4.35 -1.32 -22.37
CA THR A 334 -4.18 -2.35 -21.35
C THR A 334 -3.76 -3.68 -21.96
N GLN A 335 -2.99 -4.44 -21.21
CA GLN A 335 -2.58 -5.79 -21.59
C GLN A 335 -3.14 -6.78 -20.59
N VAL A 336 -3.94 -7.73 -21.07
CA VAL A 336 -4.57 -8.76 -20.23
C VAL A 336 -4.09 -10.14 -20.67
N ARG A 337 -3.59 -10.93 -19.74
CA ARG A 337 -3.43 -12.38 -19.91
C ARG A 337 -4.41 -13.09 -18.97
N ALA A 338 -5.42 -13.73 -19.55
CA ALA A 338 -6.48 -14.39 -18.81
C ALA A 338 -6.45 -15.90 -19.02
N THR A 339 -6.58 -16.66 -17.93
CA THR A 339 -6.55 -18.13 -17.93
C THR A 339 -7.61 -18.66 -16.97
N GLY A 340 -8.29 -19.75 -17.34
CA GLY A 340 -9.35 -20.36 -16.54
C GLY A 340 -10.69 -19.63 -16.68
N HIS A 341 -11.60 -19.84 -15.74
CA HIS A 341 -12.88 -19.14 -15.64
C HIS A 341 -12.67 -17.64 -15.39
N THR A 342 -12.49 -16.89 -16.48
CA THR A 342 -12.30 -15.43 -16.47
C THR A 342 -13.23 -14.79 -17.50
N THR A 343 -13.86 -13.68 -17.14
CA THR A 343 -14.55 -12.79 -18.09
C THR A 343 -13.73 -11.53 -18.31
N VAL A 344 -13.42 -11.22 -19.57
CA VAL A 344 -12.72 -9.99 -19.96
C VAL A 344 -13.64 -9.10 -20.80
N ASN A 345 -13.99 -7.93 -20.29
CA ASN A 345 -14.68 -6.87 -21.03
C ASN A 345 -13.63 -5.89 -21.55
N ALA A 346 -13.36 -5.93 -22.85
CA ALA A 346 -12.32 -5.15 -23.51
C ALA A 346 -12.87 -4.03 -24.41
N SER A 347 -12.25 -2.87 -24.34
CA SER A 347 -12.54 -1.71 -25.19
C SER A 347 -11.26 -0.94 -25.52
N GLY A 348 -11.34 0.01 -26.46
CA GLY A 348 -10.19 0.84 -26.83
C GLY A 348 -9.14 0.07 -27.62
N GLU A 349 -7.87 0.17 -27.24
CA GLU A 349 -6.70 -0.48 -27.86
C GLU A 349 -6.16 -1.63 -26.98
N ALA A 350 -7.03 -2.24 -26.16
CA ALA A 350 -6.63 -3.31 -25.25
C ALA A 350 -6.12 -4.55 -26.01
N GLU A 351 -5.04 -5.17 -25.52
CA GLU A 351 -4.52 -6.45 -26.02
C GLU A 351 -4.79 -7.58 -25.01
N ILE A 352 -5.51 -8.62 -25.47
CA ILE A 352 -5.98 -9.72 -24.65
C ILE A 352 -5.35 -11.01 -25.15
N LYS A 353 -4.67 -11.74 -24.27
CA LYS A 353 -4.29 -13.14 -24.47
C LYS A 353 -5.19 -13.99 -23.58
N ALA A 354 -6.19 -14.62 -24.18
CA ALA A 354 -7.17 -15.45 -23.51
C ALA A 354 -6.84 -16.93 -23.71
N TYR A 355 -6.83 -17.67 -22.61
CA TYR A 355 -6.57 -19.10 -22.56
C TYR A 355 -7.78 -19.77 -21.89
N ASP A 356 -8.15 -20.95 -22.39
CA ASP A 356 -9.04 -21.96 -21.78
C ASP A 356 -10.05 -21.49 -20.71
N HIS A 357 -11.33 -21.67 -21.00
CA HIS A 357 -12.49 -21.27 -20.18
C HIS A 357 -12.63 -19.75 -19.99
N THR A 358 -11.92 -18.95 -20.79
CA THR A 358 -12.08 -17.49 -20.81
C THR A 358 -13.21 -17.06 -21.75
N THR A 359 -14.03 -16.10 -21.29
CA THR A 359 -14.98 -15.36 -22.12
C THR A 359 -14.51 -13.93 -22.33
N VAL A 360 -14.44 -13.47 -23.59
CA VAL A 360 -14.01 -12.12 -23.95
C VAL A 360 -15.14 -11.38 -24.66
N LYS A 361 -15.50 -10.19 -24.18
CA LYS A 361 -16.35 -9.24 -24.90
C LYS A 361 -15.49 -8.07 -25.35
N ALA A 362 -15.19 -7.98 -26.64
CA ALA A 362 -14.24 -7.03 -27.19
C ALA A 362 -14.92 -6.05 -28.16
N THR A 363 -14.64 -4.76 -27.97
CA THR A 363 -15.17 -3.66 -28.78
C THR A 363 -14.07 -2.67 -29.16
N GLY A 364 -14.34 -1.79 -30.12
CA GLY A 364 -13.39 -0.73 -30.49
C GLY A 364 -12.24 -1.25 -31.36
N LYS A 365 -10.99 -1.03 -30.95
CA LYS A 365 -9.76 -1.49 -31.65
C LYS A 365 -9.02 -2.57 -30.87
N ALA A 366 -9.74 -3.32 -30.03
CA ALA A 366 -9.14 -4.35 -29.20
C ALA A 366 -8.54 -5.48 -30.06
N LEU A 367 -7.45 -6.08 -29.56
CA LEU A 367 -6.81 -7.25 -30.15
C LEU A 367 -6.97 -8.45 -29.21
N VAL A 368 -7.65 -9.50 -29.67
CA VAL A 368 -7.86 -10.73 -28.90
C VAL A 368 -7.07 -11.87 -29.53
N LYS A 369 -6.16 -12.47 -28.77
CA LYS A 369 -5.45 -13.71 -29.09
C LYS A 369 -6.05 -14.83 -28.24
N ALA A 370 -6.84 -15.69 -28.87
CA ALA A 370 -7.59 -16.77 -28.22
C ALA A 370 -6.89 -18.12 -28.42
N TYR A 371 -6.62 -18.82 -27.31
CA TYR A 371 -5.97 -20.13 -27.27
C TYR A 371 -6.87 -21.12 -26.53
N GLY A 372 -7.11 -22.29 -27.14
CA GLY A 372 -7.93 -23.34 -26.53
C GLY A 372 -9.44 -23.06 -26.52
N ASN A 373 -10.11 -23.36 -25.41
CA ASN A 373 -11.57 -23.18 -25.26
C ASN A 373 -11.92 -21.75 -24.83
N VAL A 374 -12.00 -20.83 -25.80
CA VAL A 374 -12.30 -19.41 -25.54
C VAL A 374 -13.56 -18.98 -26.29
N ASN A 375 -14.45 -18.25 -25.61
CA ASN A 375 -15.62 -17.64 -26.24
C ASN A 375 -15.37 -16.13 -26.42
N VAL A 376 -15.45 -15.62 -27.65
CA VAL A 376 -15.20 -14.22 -27.99
C VAL A 376 -16.45 -13.61 -28.61
N ASP A 377 -16.97 -12.55 -28.02
CA ASP A 377 -17.95 -11.64 -28.65
C ASP A 377 -17.21 -10.39 -29.11
N ALA A 378 -17.11 -10.20 -30.42
CA ALA A 378 -16.33 -9.14 -31.05
C ALA A 378 -17.23 -8.19 -31.87
N SER A 379 -17.11 -6.89 -31.61
CA SER A 379 -17.78 -5.83 -32.38
C SER A 379 -16.85 -4.64 -32.64
N GLY A 380 -17.31 -3.63 -33.40
CA GLY A 380 -16.46 -2.52 -33.82
C GLY A 380 -15.31 -2.97 -34.74
N SER A 381 -14.17 -2.30 -34.65
CA SER A 381 -12.94 -2.62 -35.40
C SER A 381 -12.03 -3.62 -34.67
N THR A 382 -12.62 -4.53 -33.87
CA THR A 382 -11.88 -5.53 -33.09
C THR A 382 -11.19 -6.54 -34.00
N THR A 383 -9.97 -6.96 -33.63
CA THR A 383 -9.25 -8.05 -34.32
C THR A 383 -9.17 -9.28 -33.41
N VAL A 384 -9.61 -10.43 -33.91
CA VAL A 384 -9.52 -11.72 -33.20
C VAL A 384 -8.59 -12.66 -33.95
N LEU A 385 -7.61 -13.21 -33.24
CA LEU A 385 -6.68 -14.24 -33.72
C LEU A 385 -6.94 -15.51 -32.91
N THR A 386 -7.40 -16.59 -33.53
CA THR A 386 -7.46 -17.90 -32.87
C THR A 386 -6.20 -18.69 -33.20
N LEU A 387 -5.49 -19.12 -32.17
CA LEU A 387 -4.11 -19.60 -32.27
C LEU A 387 -3.94 -20.90 -31.47
N THR A 388 -2.97 -21.71 -31.89
CA THR A 388 -2.44 -22.83 -31.10
C THR A 388 -1.09 -22.47 -30.50
N ASP A 389 -0.76 -23.05 -29.36
CA ASP A 389 0.60 -23.07 -28.83
C ASP A 389 0.92 -24.42 -28.15
N GLU A 390 2.10 -24.54 -27.54
CA GLU A 390 2.50 -25.78 -26.85
C GLU A 390 1.57 -26.15 -25.68
N HIS A 391 0.89 -25.18 -25.07
CA HIS A 391 0.02 -25.37 -23.91
C HIS A 391 -1.43 -25.66 -24.34
N SER A 392 -1.88 -25.10 -25.46
CA SER A 392 -3.20 -25.31 -26.06
C SER A 392 -3.06 -25.80 -27.51
N PRO A 393 -2.75 -27.10 -27.73
CA PRO A 393 -2.47 -27.65 -29.06
C PRO A 393 -3.73 -27.82 -29.93
N ARG A 394 -4.92 -27.68 -29.34
CA ARG A 394 -6.21 -27.71 -30.03
C ARG A 394 -6.94 -26.39 -29.80
N VAL A 395 -7.40 -25.77 -30.88
CA VAL A 395 -8.30 -24.61 -30.81
C VAL A 395 -9.73 -25.11 -30.76
N ALA A 396 -10.50 -24.70 -29.75
CA ALA A 396 -11.94 -24.93 -29.65
C ALA A 396 -12.68 -23.59 -29.44
N ALA A 397 -12.14 -22.52 -30.04
CA ALA A 397 -12.65 -21.18 -29.86
C ALA A 397 -14.01 -20.99 -30.56
N THR A 398 -14.91 -20.28 -29.88
CA THR A 398 -16.16 -19.79 -30.47
C THR A 398 -16.07 -18.27 -30.59
N VAL A 399 -16.28 -17.74 -31.79
CA VAL A 399 -16.24 -16.29 -32.04
C VAL A 399 -17.59 -15.84 -32.59
N ASN A 400 -18.28 -14.99 -31.85
CA ASN A 400 -19.44 -14.26 -32.31
C ASN A 400 -18.97 -12.88 -32.80
N ALA A 401 -19.08 -12.60 -34.10
CA ALA A 401 -18.68 -11.33 -34.67
C ALA A 401 -19.89 -10.53 -35.17
N SER A 402 -19.78 -9.21 -34.99
CA SER A 402 -20.68 -8.22 -35.55
C SER A 402 -19.88 -7.01 -36.06
N GLU A 403 -20.52 -6.19 -36.90
CA GLU A 403 -19.92 -4.95 -37.43
C GLU A 403 -18.59 -5.19 -38.17
N GLN A 404 -17.57 -4.34 -37.94
CA GLN A 404 -16.28 -4.37 -38.65
C GLN A 404 -15.24 -5.33 -38.05
N ALA A 405 -15.66 -6.29 -37.21
CA ALA A 405 -14.75 -7.18 -36.52
C ALA A 405 -13.99 -8.08 -37.51
N GLN A 406 -12.67 -8.11 -37.41
CA GLN A 406 -11.79 -8.92 -38.25
C GLN A 406 -11.39 -10.21 -37.51
N ILE A 407 -11.55 -11.36 -38.16
CA ILE A 407 -11.24 -12.66 -37.56
C ILE A 407 -10.18 -13.39 -38.38
N HIS A 408 -9.11 -13.83 -37.73
CA HIS A 408 -8.13 -14.73 -38.30
C HIS A 408 -8.20 -16.03 -37.51
N ALA A 409 -8.84 -17.04 -38.09
CA ALA A 409 -9.14 -18.28 -37.40
C ALA A 409 -8.23 -19.44 -37.85
N THR A 410 -7.74 -20.23 -36.91
CA THR A 410 -7.03 -21.50 -37.15
C THR A 410 -7.64 -22.63 -36.29
N GLY A 411 -7.39 -23.89 -36.65
CA GLY A 411 -7.92 -25.06 -35.91
C GLY A 411 -9.45 -25.19 -35.94
N GLU A 412 -10.03 -25.94 -34.97
CA GLU A 412 -11.50 -26.10 -34.83
C GLU A 412 -12.14 -24.84 -34.25
N THR A 413 -12.19 -23.77 -35.04
CA THR A 413 -12.86 -22.52 -34.66
C THR A 413 -14.28 -22.48 -35.21
N THR A 414 -15.26 -22.19 -34.35
CA THR A 414 -16.62 -21.87 -34.76
C THR A 414 -16.78 -20.36 -34.83
N VAL A 415 -17.16 -19.82 -36.00
CA VAL A 415 -17.42 -18.39 -36.17
C VAL A 415 -18.90 -18.18 -36.48
N LYS A 416 -19.58 -17.39 -35.66
CA LYS A 416 -20.97 -16.97 -35.86
C LYS A 416 -21.00 -15.48 -36.18
N PHE A 417 -21.84 -15.09 -37.13
CA PHE A 417 -22.00 -13.71 -37.52
C PHE A 417 -23.44 -13.26 -37.35
N THR A 418 -23.62 -12.08 -36.78
CA THR A 418 -24.92 -11.46 -36.59
C THR A 418 -24.96 -10.15 -37.39
N ASP A 419 -25.57 -10.19 -38.57
CA ASP A 419 -25.82 -9.01 -39.40
C ASP A 419 -27.29 -8.59 -39.26
N LYS A 420 -27.52 -7.32 -38.86
CA LYS A 420 -28.87 -6.73 -38.75
C LYS A 420 -29.67 -6.83 -40.07
N ALA A 421 -29.02 -7.03 -41.22
CA ALA A 421 -29.64 -7.16 -42.53
C ALA A 421 -29.84 -8.61 -43.03
N ARG A 422 -29.15 -9.63 -42.47
CA ARG A 422 -29.10 -11.00 -43.03
C ARG A 422 -29.45 -12.14 -42.08
N GLY A 423 -29.61 -11.88 -40.77
CA GLY A 423 -29.82 -12.95 -39.78
C GLY A 423 -28.50 -13.59 -39.33
N GLU A 424 -28.58 -14.67 -38.54
CA GLU A 424 -27.41 -15.36 -37.98
C GLU A 424 -26.87 -16.40 -38.97
N ASP A 425 -25.62 -16.23 -39.43
CA ASP A 425 -24.90 -17.18 -40.28
C ASP A 425 -23.74 -17.79 -39.48
N SER A 426 -23.58 -19.12 -39.52
CA SER A 426 -22.50 -19.83 -38.83
C SER A 426 -21.55 -20.55 -39.79
N TYR A 427 -20.25 -20.46 -39.50
CA TYR A 427 -19.16 -21.07 -40.25
C TYR A 427 -18.28 -21.90 -39.32
N GLN A 428 -17.92 -23.10 -39.76
CA GLN A 428 -16.99 -23.99 -39.06
C GLN A 428 -15.68 -24.02 -39.84
N VAL A 429 -14.55 -23.77 -39.18
CA VAL A 429 -13.21 -23.91 -39.78
C VAL A 429 -12.70 -25.33 -39.47
N PRO A 430 -12.47 -26.19 -40.48
CA PRO A 430 -12.06 -27.58 -40.23
C PRO A 430 -10.58 -27.75 -39.88
N THR A 431 -10.29 -28.80 -39.10
CA THR A 431 -8.98 -29.19 -38.51
C THR A 431 -7.77 -29.27 -39.44
N ARG A 432 -7.97 -29.50 -40.75
CA ARG A 432 -6.89 -29.84 -41.69
C ARG A 432 -6.35 -28.67 -42.51
N SER A 433 -6.89 -27.46 -42.36
CA SER A 433 -6.46 -26.33 -43.18
C SER A 433 -5.25 -25.63 -42.56
N SER A 434 -4.12 -25.64 -43.28
CA SER A 434 -2.98 -24.78 -42.99
C SER A 434 -3.40 -23.32 -43.21
N CYS A 435 -3.82 -22.66 -42.13
CA CYS A 435 -4.03 -21.21 -42.01
C CYS A 435 -4.99 -20.57 -43.05
N PRO A 436 -6.30 -20.86 -43.05
CA PRO A 436 -7.26 -20.05 -43.80
C PRO A 436 -7.43 -18.68 -43.11
N THR A 437 -6.99 -17.60 -43.75
CA THR A 437 -7.17 -16.24 -43.23
C THR A 437 -8.59 -15.76 -43.51
N LEU A 438 -9.52 -15.96 -42.57
CA LEU A 438 -10.94 -15.63 -42.77
C LEU A 438 -11.26 -14.12 -42.61
N VAL A 439 -10.77 -13.25 -43.49
CA VAL A 439 -11.02 -11.79 -43.39
C VAL A 439 -12.46 -11.41 -43.74
N ILE A 440 -13.38 -11.48 -42.79
CA ILE A 440 -14.80 -11.10 -43.01
C ILE A 440 -15.02 -9.67 -42.54
N SER A 441 -15.39 -8.74 -43.45
CA SER A 441 -15.83 -7.37 -43.10
C SER A 441 -17.33 -7.21 -43.34
N SER A 442 -18.07 -6.50 -42.48
CA SER A 442 -19.53 -6.28 -42.59
C SER A 442 -20.01 -5.83 -43.97
N ASP A 443 -19.20 -5.07 -44.71
CA ASP A 443 -19.64 -4.48 -45.98
C ASP A 443 -19.61 -5.49 -47.14
N ASN A 444 -18.95 -6.63 -46.94
CA ASN A 444 -18.91 -7.79 -47.81
C ASN A 444 -18.19 -8.89 -47.04
N ALA A 445 -18.93 -9.87 -46.50
CA ALA A 445 -18.31 -11.07 -45.94
C ALA A 445 -17.51 -11.79 -47.05
N ARG A 446 -16.24 -11.42 -47.19
CA ARG A 446 -15.30 -11.99 -48.16
C ARG A 446 -14.48 -13.01 -47.42
N VAL A 447 -14.88 -14.26 -47.52
CA VAL A 447 -14.00 -15.34 -47.11
C VAL A 447 -12.81 -15.41 -48.06
N ILE A 448 -11.63 -14.96 -47.61
CA ILE A 448 -10.38 -15.05 -48.37
C ILE A 448 -9.58 -16.25 -47.86
N SER A 449 -9.95 -17.46 -48.25
CA SER A 449 -9.10 -18.62 -47.95
C SER A 449 -7.80 -18.53 -48.76
N SER A 450 -6.67 -18.72 -48.08
CA SER A 450 -5.35 -18.92 -48.71
C SER A 450 -5.26 -20.27 -49.45
N ASN A 451 -6.20 -21.19 -49.19
CA ASN A 451 -6.26 -22.51 -49.82
C ASN A 451 -7.72 -22.88 -50.19
N PRO A 452 -8.15 -22.71 -51.45
CA PRO A 452 -9.54 -22.92 -51.86
C PRO A 452 -10.00 -24.39 -51.84
N GLU A 453 -9.09 -25.37 -51.74
CA GLU A 453 -9.44 -26.80 -51.72
C GLU A 453 -9.73 -27.35 -50.30
N ASP A 454 -9.34 -26.64 -49.23
CA ASP A 454 -9.56 -27.08 -47.84
C ASP A 454 -10.80 -26.45 -47.17
N THR A 455 -11.53 -25.59 -47.87
CA THR A 455 -12.58 -24.77 -47.27
C THR A 455 -13.97 -25.37 -47.45
N ILE A 456 -14.30 -26.35 -46.61
CA ILE A 456 -15.68 -26.84 -46.47
C ILE A 456 -16.42 -25.89 -45.52
N PHE A 457 -16.98 -24.79 -46.05
CA PHE A 457 -17.93 -23.97 -45.30
C PHE A 457 -19.31 -24.61 -45.34
N THR A 458 -19.71 -25.28 -44.27
CA THR A 458 -21.12 -25.64 -44.08
C THR A 458 -21.88 -24.43 -43.54
N ARG A 459 -22.50 -23.64 -44.42
CA ARG A 459 -23.46 -22.61 -44.02
C ARG A 459 -24.70 -23.30 -43.43
N LYS A 460 -24.89 -23.23 -42.11
CA LYS A 460 -26.19 -23.51 -41.48
C LYS A 460 -26.97 -22.19 -41.40
N SER A 461 -27.77 -21.88 -42.42
CA SER A 461 -28.73 -20.77 -42.35
C SER A 461 -29.94 -21.19 -41.53
N GLN A 462 -30.25 -20.50 -40.43
CA GLN A 462 -31.59 -20.60 -39.85
C GLN A 462 -32.58 -19.90 -40.79
N SER A 463 -33.71 -20.57 -41.07
CA SER A 463 -34.73 -20.14 -42.02
C SER A 463 -35.24 -18.73 -41.72
N LEU A 464 -35.16 -17.83 -42.71
CA LEU A 464 -35.86 -16.56 -42.70
C LEU A 464 -37.38 -16.75 -42.50
N PRO A 465 -38.08 -15.85 -41.79
CA PRO A 465 -39.53 -15.76 -41.87
C PRO A 465 -39.96 -15.50 -43.33
N ASP A 466 -41.02 -16.17 -43.79
CA ASP A 466 -41.48 -16.13 -45.18
C ASP A 466 -41.80 -14.71 -45.74
N SER A 467 -41.85 -13.68 -44.89
CA SER A 467 -42.11 -12.30 -45.27
C SER A 467 -40.95 -11.57 -45.99
N LEU A 468 -39.73 -12.13 -45.99
CA LEU A 468 -38.55 -11.50 -46.63
C LEU A 468 -38.13 -12.17 -47.95
N ARG A 469 -38.84 -13.21 -48.40
CA ARG A 469 -38.50 -13.97 -49.61
C ARG A 469 -38.71 -13.19 -50.92
N ALA A 470 -39.50 -12.11 -50.89
CA ALA A 470 -39.94 -11.40 -52.10
C ALA A 470 -38.94 -10.38 -52.67
N THR A 471 -37.87 -10.01 -51.95
CA THR A 471 -36.95 -8.93 -52.41
C THR A 471 -35.57 -9.44 -52.86
N ALA A 472 -35.18 -10.66 -52.48
CA ALA A 472 -33.87 -11.23 -52.84
C ALA A 472 -33.86 -12.02 -54.17
N GLN A 473 -35.02 -12.37 -54.72
CA GLN A 473 -35.12 -13.24 -55.93
C GLN A 473 -34.98 -12.52 -57.27
N ARG A 474 -34.69 -11.21 -57.31
CA ARG A 474 -34.53 -10.44 -58.57
C ARG A 474 -33.10 -10.05 -58.95
N ARG A 475 -32.08 -10.45 -58.19
CA ARG A 475 -30.67 -10.22 -58.57
C ARG A 475 -29.83 -11.45 -58.28
N ASN A 476 -29.81 -12.38 -59.24
CA ASN A 476 -28.72 -13.30 -59.59
C ASN A 476 -29.28 -14.63 -60.09
N LEU A 477 -29.52 -14.71 -61.39
CA LEU A 477 -29.59 -15.96 -62.14
C LEU A 477 -29.21 -15.62 -63.59
N GLY A 478 -28.07 -16.11 -64.05
CA GLY A 478 -27.69 -16.14 -65.47
C GLY A 478 -26.29 -15.62 -65.78
N GLU A 479 -25.38 -16.55 -66.13
CA GLU A 479 -24.11 -16.35 -66.86
C GLU A 479 -22.95 -15.75 -66.02
N ILE A 480 -21.78 -16.39 -65.86
CA ILE A 480 -20.85 -16.81 -66.91
C ILE A 480 -20.12 -18.10 -66.52
N VAL A 481 -20.06 -18.99 -67.51
CA VAL A 481 -19.46 -20.33 -67.55
C VAL A 481 -17.93 -20.30 -67.58
N LYS A 482 -17.33 -21.32 -66.95
CA LYS A 482 -16.01 -21.93 -67.24
C LYS A 482 -15.29 -21.41 -68.51
N LYS A 483 -14.17 -20.70 -68.35
CA LYS A 483 -12.99 -20.79 -69.25
C LYS A 483 -11.77 -20.03 -68.71
N ARG A 484 -10.86 -20.75 -68.05
CA ARG A 484 -9.39 -20.75 -68.26
C ARG A 484 -8.69 -21.39 -67.06
N ALA A 485 -8.43 -22.68 -67.18
CA ALA A 485 -7.14 -23.23 -66.76
C ALA A 485 -6.09 -22.84 -67.82
N GLU A 486 -4.81 -22.86 -67.43
CA GLU A 486 -3.61 -22.44 -68.18
C GLU A 486 -3.43 -20.90 -68.15
N THR A 487 -2.59 -20.32 -67.31
CA THR A 487 -1.12 -20.42 -67.25
C THR A 487 -0.75 -19.64 -65.95
N THR A 488 -0.05 -20.15 -64.94
CA THR A 488 1.41 -20.26 -64.86
C THR A 488 1.74 -20.79 -63.46
N ARG A 489 2.47 -21.92 -63.37
CA ARG A 489 3.17 -22.33 -62.15
C ARG A 489 4.33 -21.35 -61.88
N LEU A 490 4.51 -20.93 -60.63
CA LEU A 490 5.81 -20.79 -59.94
C LEU A 490 5.59 -20.24 -58.51
N CYS A 491 5.73 -21.10 -57.50
CA CYS A 491 6.27 -20.74 -56.18
C CYS A 491 7.80 -20.51 -56.32
N PRO A 492 8.56 -19.97 -55.34
CA PRO A 492 8.23 -19.89 -53.90
C PRO A 492 8.67 -18.58 -53.19
N PHE A 493 8.17 -18.34 -51.97
CA PHE A 493 8.95 -17.60 -50.98
C PHE A 493 9.17 -18.49 -49.76
N SER A 494 10.43 -18.88 -49.59
CA SER A 494 10.98 -19.56 -48.43
C SER A 494 11.11 -18.61 -47.25
N ASN A 495 10.93 -19.15 -46.05
CA ASN A 495 11.48 -18.66 -44.78
C ASN A 495 12.76 -17.82 -44.94
N LYS A 496 12.73 -16.58 -44.43
CA LYS A 496 13.88 -15.94 -43.80
C LYS A 496 13.39 -15.08 -42.64
N THR A 497 13.65 -15.59 -41.44
CA THR A 497 14.21 -14.90 -40.27
C THR A 497 14.07 -13.38 -40.22
N LEU A 498 13.26 -12.89 -39.27
CA LEU A 498 13.67 -11.97 -38.20
C LEU A 498 12.56 -11.88 -37.14
#